data_AF-A0A9E2XIE6-F1
#
_entry.id   AF-A0A9E2XIE6-F1
#
_cell.length_a   1.000
_cell.length_b   1.000
_cell.length_c   1.000
_cell.angle_alpha   90.00
_cell.angle_beta   90.00
_cell.angle_gamma   90.00
#
_symmetry.space_group_name_H-M   'P 1'
#
loop_
_entity.id
_entity.type
_entity.pdbx_description
1 polymer ?
#
loop_
_entity_poly.entity_id
_entity_poly.type
_entity_poly.pdbx_seq_one_letter_code
_entity_poly.pdbx_strand_id
1 'polypeptide(L)'
;MANDVKLDRNLALEVVRVTEAAALAAAKLMGRGDEKKADQAAVDAMRTSLNSLSIDGTVVIGEGERDEAPMLYIGEKVGASQPGMPKIDIALDPLEGTTITAKGLPNALAVVAMAEHGGFLNAPDVYMDKIAVGGGLPEGVVDLD
;
A
#
# COMPACT_ATOMS: atom_id res chain seq x y z
N MET A 1 -13.45 -6.20 28.38
CA MET A 1 -13.98 -5.23 27.41
C MET A 1 -12.89 -5.07 26.36
N ALA A 2 -13.18 -5.37 25.10
CA ALA A 2 -12.20 -5.12 24.04
C ALA A 2 -12.02 -3.61 23.96
N ASN A 3 -10.80 -3.12 24.19
CA ASN A 3 -10.48 -1.74 23.87
C ASN A 3 -10.69 -1.60 22.36
N ASP A 4 -11.63 -0.73 21.99
CA ASP A 4 -11.87 -0.30 20.62
C ASP A 4 -10.58 0.42 20.17
N VAL A 5 -9.72 -0.29 19.44
CA VAL A 5 -8.41 0.22 19.00
C VAL A 5 -8.66 1.13 17.80
N LYS A 6 -9.21 2.33 18.06
CA LYS A 6 -9.31 3.36 17.03
C LYS A 6 -7.91 3.66 16.50
N LEU A 7 -7.74 3.61 15.17
CA LEU A 7 -6.53 4.08 14.52
C LEU A 7 -6.17 5.48 15.04
N ASP A 8 -4.97 5.61 15.61
CA ASP A 8 -4.49 6.87 16.14
C ASP A 8 -4.28 7.86 14.98
N ARG A 9 -4.70 9.11 15.17
CA ARG A 9 -4.43 10.22 14.26
C ARG A 9 -2.94 10.36 13.96
N ASN A 10 -2.07 10.00 14.91
CA ASN A 10 -0.63 10.01 14.71
C ASN A 10 -0.20 9.00 13.62
N LEU A 11 -0.80 7.81 13.59
CA LEU A 11 -0.49 6.80 12.57
C LEU A 11 -0.81 7.33 11.16
N ALA A 12 -1.93 8.04 10.98
CA ALA A 12 -2.26 8.64 9.69
C ALA A 12 -1.17 9.62 9.20
N LEU A 13 -0.56 10.39 10.10
CA LEU A 13 0.54 11.31 9.76
C LEU A 13 1.86 10.57 9.50
N GLU A 14 2.12 9.48 10.21
CA GLU A 14 3.32 8.66 9.98
C GLU A 14 3.26 7.93 8.64
N VAL A 15 2.08 7.45 8.22
CA VAL A 15 1.86 6.77 6.93
C VAL A 15 2.13 7.68 5.73
N VAL A 16 1.91 8.99 5.85
CA VAL A 16 2.29 9.94 4.79
C VAL A 16 3.78 9.80 4.44
N ARG A 17 4.65 9.65 5.45
CA ARG A 17 6.09 9.48 5.25
C ARG A 17 6.46 8.17 4.55
N VAL A 18 5.62 7.15 4.68
CA VAL A 18 5.80 5.87 3.98
C VAL A 18 5.65 6.09 2.48
N THR A 19 4.56 6.71 2.05
CA THR A 19 4.31 7.02 0.64
C THR A 19 5.29 8.05 0.09
N GLU A 20 5.71 9.05 0.89
CA GLU A 20 6.74 10.02 0.48
C GLU A 20 8.08 9.34 0.23
N ALA A 21 8.51 8.44 1.13
CA ALA A 21 9.78 7.73 0.97
C ALA A 21 9.81 6.88 -0.31
N ALA A 22 8.73 6.14 -0.57
CA ALA A 22 8.57 5.32 -1.77
C ALA A 22 8.57 6.18 -3.04
N ALA A 23 7.72 7.22 -3.10
CA ALA A 23 7.62 8.11 -4.24
C ALA A 23 8.95 8.82 -4.55
N LEU A 24 9.66 9.32 -3.52
CA LEU A 24 10.96 9.98 -3.70
C LEU A 24 12.06 9.00 -4.15
N ALA A 25 11.99 7.73 -3.75
CA ALA A 25 12.92 6.72 -4.21
C ALA A 25 12.68 6.38 -5.69
N ALA A 26 11.43 6.12 -6.08
CA ALA A 26 11.02 5.86 -7.46
C ALA A 26 11.32 7.03 -8.40
N ALA A 27 11.02 8.27 -7.97
CA ALA A 27 11.18 9.48 -8.78
C ALA A 27 12.62 9.70 -9.27
N LYS A 28 13.64 9.23 -8.54
CA LYS A 28 15.05 9.31 -8.95
C LYS A 28 15.35 8.49 -10.21
N LEU A 29 14.49 7.51 -10.51
CA LEU A 29 14.59 6.58 -11.63
C LEU A 29 13.58 6.88 -12.74
N MET A 30 12.79 7.95 -12.60
CA MET A 30 11.87 8.40 -13.61
C MET A 30 12.58 8.66 -14.95
N GLY A 31 12.01 8.17 -16.06
CA GLY A 31 12.53 8.38 -17.40
C GLY A 31 13.81 7.60 -17.73
N ARG A 32 14.23 6.64 -16.89
CA ARG A 32 15.46 5.85 -17.11
C ARG A 32 15.24 4.52 -17.85
N GLY A 33 13.99 4.18 -18.18
CA GLY A 33 13.65 2.97 -18.92
C GLY A 33 13.80 1.66 -18.14
N ASP A 34 13.95 1.72 -16.81
CA ASP A 34 14.16 0.55 -15.95
C ASP A 34 13.03 0.42 -14.91
N GLU A 35 12.00 -0.34 -15.29
CA GLU A 35 10.79 -0.57 -14.48
C GLU A 35 11.12 -1.27 -13.17
N LYS A 36 11.84 -2.40 -13.25
CA LYS A 36 12.20 -3.24 -12.10
C LYS A 36 13.02 -2.48 -11.08
N LYS A 37 13.95 -1.63 -11.53
CA LYS A 37 14.77 -0.85 -10.61
C LYS A 37 13.97 0.27 -9.95
N ALA A 38 13.06 0.91 -10.68
CA ALA A 38 12.19 1.94 -10.12
C ALA A 38 11.29 1.36 -9.03
N ASP A 39 10.71 0.21 -9.33
CA ASP A 39 9.84 -0.55 -8.45
C ASP A 39 10.57 -1.02 -7.19
N GLN A 40 11.72 -1.69 -7.35
CA GLN A 40 12.55 -2.13 -6.23
C GLN A 40 12.95 -0.98 -5.30
N ALA A 41 13.28 0.19 -5.85
CA ALA A 41 13.62 1.36 -5.04
C ALA A 41 12.43 1.84 -4.19
N ALA A 42 11.21 1.75 -4.73
CA ALA A 42 9.98 2.09 -4.03
C ALA A 42 9.66 1.06 -2.93
N VAL A 43 9.71 -0.24 -3.25
CA VAL A 43 9.52 -1.36 -2.33
C VAL A 43 10.46 -1.23 -1.12
N ASP A 44 11.76 -1.03 -1.37
CA ASP A 44 12.78 -0.93 -0.32
C ASP A 44 12.50 0.23 0.63
N ALA A 45 12.19 1.40 0.06
CA ALA A 45 11.93 2.61 0.83
C ALA A 45 10.61 2.51 1.62
N MET A 46 9.56 2.00 1.00
CA MET A 46 8.25 1.77 1.63
C MET A 46 8.40 0.82 2.82
N ARG A 47 9.02 -0.35 2.61
CA ARG A 47 9.22 -1.36 3.64
C ARG A 47 10.04 -0.84 4.81
N THR A 48 11.11 -0.09 4.51
CA THR A 48 11.95 0.52 5.55
C THR A 48 11.15 1.52 6.40
N SER A 49 10.37 2.40 5.76
CA SER A 49 9.51 3.35 6.49
C SER A 49 8.41 2.64 7.28
N LEU A 50 7.76 1.62 6.71
CA LEU A 50 6.74 0.82 7.41
C LEU A 50 7.29 0.21 8.69
N ASN A 51 8.52 -0.31 8.66
CA ASN A 51 9.16 -0.93 9.83
C ASN A 51 9.53 0.06 10.95
N SER A 52 9.40 1.37 10.71
CA SER A 52 9.55 2.39 11.76
C SER A 52 8.23 2.68 12.51
N LEU A 53 7.09 2.22 12.00
CA LEU A 53 5.77 2.51 12.56
C LEU A 53 5.49 1.67 13.82
N SER A 54 4.77 2.25 14.79
CA SER A 54 4.38 1.57 16.02
C SER A 54 3.10 0.73 15.82
N ILE A 55 3.19 -0.31 14.99
CA ILE A 55 2.08 -1.21 14.61
C ILE A 55 2.52 -2.69 14.63
N ASP A 56 1.56 -3.60 14.79
CA ASP A 56 1.65 -5.03 14.40
C ASP A 56 0.98 -5.16 13.03
N GLY A 57 1.72 -4.77 12.00
CA GLY A 57 1.23 -4.68 10.63
C GLY A 57 1.30 -6.02 9.90
N THR A 58 0.28 -6.32 9.11
CA THR A 58 0.26 -7.46 8.19
C THR A 58 -0.04 -6.98 6.79
N VAL A 59 0.83 -7.27 5.82
CA VAL A 59 0.53 -7.03 4.41
C VAL A 59 -0.54 -8.02 3.97
N VAL A 60 -1.69 -7.55 3.53
CA VAL A 60 -2.80 -8.38 3.02
C VAL A 60 -3.02 -8.21 1.52
N ILE A 61 -2.55 -7.10 0.95
CA ILE A 61 -2.43 -6.85 -0.50
C ILE A 61 -1.05 -6.22 -0.69
N GLY A 62 -0.21 -6.80 -1.54
CA GLY A 62 1.16 -6.34 -1.78
C GLY A 62 1.73 -6.86 -3.08
N GLU A 63 3.05 -7.01 -3.15
CA GLU A 63 3.81 -7.32 -4.39
C GLU A 63 3.58 -8.72 -4.97
N GLY A 64 2.86 -9.58 -4.24
CA GLY A 64 2.55 -10.94 -4.65
C GLY A 64 2.66 -11.95 -3.51
N GLU A 65 2.64 -13.23 -3.86
CA GLU A 65 2.87 -14.33 -2.91
C GLU A 65 4.35 -14.39 -2.49
N ARG A 66 4.63 -15.01 -1.34
CA ARG A 66 5.99 -15.02 -0.74
C ARG A 66 7.07 -15.65 -1.63
N ASP A 67 6.70 -16.60 -2.46
CA ASP A 67 7.59 -17.25 -3.42
C ASP A 67 7.89 -16.39 -4.65
N GLU A 68 7.03 -15.41 -4.94
CA GLU A 68 7.12 -14.51 -6.09
C GLU A 68 7.74 -13.15 -5.71
N ALA A 69 7.47 -12.66 -4.49
CA ALA A 69 7.92 -11.38 -3.98
C ALA A 69 8.82 -11.54 -2.73
N PRO A 70 10.09 -11.09 -2.76
CA PRO A 70 11.00 -11.21 -1.61
C PRO A 70 10.67 -10.23 -0.47
N MET A 71 9.92 -9.17 -0.75
CA MET A 71 9.54 -8.10 0.17
C MET A 71 8.12 -7.64 -0.15
N LEU A 72 7.42 -7.17 0.88
CA LEU A 72 6.03 -6.73 0.87
C LEU A 72 5.08 -7.77 0.26
N TYR A 73 5.38 -9.06 0.50
CA TYR A 73 4.54 -10.18 0.09
C TYR A 73 3.31 -10.32 0.99
N ILE A 74 2.28 -11.00 0.49
CA ILE A 74 1.05 -11.28 1.24
C ILE A 74 1.37 -12.11 2.49
N GLY A 75 1.01 -11.59 3.66
CA GLY A 75 1.28 -12.15 4.98
C GLY A 75 2.58 -11.65 5.62
N GLU A 76 3.37 -10.78 4.97
CA GLU A 76 4.55 -10.20 5.60
C GLU A 76 4.17 -9.38 6.84
N LYS A 77 4.94 -9.56 7.91
CA LYS A 77 4.86 -8.75 9.12
C LYS A 77 5.74 -7.51 9.00
N VAL A 78 5.15 -6.35 9.23
CA VAL A 78 5.82 -5.04 9.16
C VAL A 78 5.47 -4.17 10.36
N GLY A 79 6.27 -3.13 10.58
CA GLY A 79 6.18 -2.29 11.77
C GLY A 79 7.17 -2.72 12.85
N ALA A 80 7.41 -1.84 13.82
CA ALA A 80 8.31 -2.08 14.93
C ALA A 80 7.88 -3.28 15.81
N SER A 81 6.64 -3.76 15.65
CA SER A 81 6.14 -5.04 16.19
C SER A 81 6.40 -5.23 17.68
N GLN A 82 6.21 -4.17 18.48
CA GLN A 82 6.32 -4.23 19.93
C GLN A 82 5.08 -4.91 20.55
N PRO A 83 5.20 -5.61 21.68
CA PRO A 83 4.05 -6.20 22.35
C PRO A 83 2.98 -5.16 22.67
N GLY A 84 1.72 -5.44 22.31
CA GLY A 84 0.57 -4.57 22.58
C GLY A 84 0.31 -3.49 21.53
N MET A 85 1.02 -3.51 20.40
CA MET A 85 0.73 -2.63 19.27
C MET A 85 -0.60 -2.97 18.58
N PRO A 86 -1.27 -1.98 17.95
CA PRO A 86 -2.49 -2.20 17.19
C PRO A 86 -2.23 -3.16 16.01
N LYS A 87 -3.14 -4.12 15.84
CA LYS A 87 -3.15 -5.02 14.67
C LYS A 87 -3.74 -4.29 13.49
N ILE A 88 -2.95 -4.12 12.44
CA ILE A 88 -3.34 -3.36 11.26
C ILE A 88 -3.09 -4.22 10.03
N ASP A 89 -4.12 -4.33 9.19
CA ASP A 89 -3.95 -4.89 7.85
C ASP A 89 -3.55 -3.76 6.91
N ILE A 90 -2.64 -4.08 5.99
CA ILE A 90 -2.01 -3.12 5.09
C ILE A 90 -2.20 -3.61 3.66
N ALA A 91 -2.80 -2.75 2.84
CA ALA A 91 -2.82 -2.89 1.39
C ALA A 91 -1.89 -1.83 0.80
N LEU A 92 -0.99 -2.23 -0.09
CA LEU A 92 0.02 -1.32 -0.64
C LEU A 92 0.27 -1.57 -2.11
N ASP A 93 0.73 -0.52 -2.77
CA ASP A 93 1.33 -0.53 -4.09
C ASP A 93 2.51 0.47 -4.03
N PRO A 94 3.76 0.01 -3.81
CA PRO A 94 4.91 0.88 -3.67
C PRO A 94 5.14 1.75 -4.89
N LEU A 95 4.84 1.22 -6.09
CA LEU A 95 4.93 1.96 -7.34
C LEU A 95 3.82 1.53 -8.32
N GLU A 96 2.67 2.18 -8.19
CA GLU A 96 1.63 2.10 -9.20
C GLU A 96 2.17 2.77 -10.48
N GLY A 97 2.17 2.01 -11.58
CA GLY A 97 2.69 2.48 -12.85
C GLY A 97 4.22 2.43 -12.97
N THR A 98 4.83 1.26 -12.76
CA THR A 98 6.27 1.04 -12.99
C THR A 98 6.70 1.44 -14.41
N THR A 99 5.95 1.04 -15.45
CA THR A 99 6.15 1.47 -16.85
C THR A 99 6.00 2.99 -17.02
N ILE A 100 5.03 3.59 -16.34
CA ILE A 100 4.77 5.04 -16.37
C ILE A 100 6.01 5.76 -15.83
N THR A 101 6.51 5.33 -14.67
CA THR A 101 7.71 5.88 -14.04
C THR A 101 8.94 5.71 -14.93
N ALA A 102 9.20 4.49 -15.42
CA ALA A 102 10.35 4.21 -16.27
C ALA A 102 10.38 5.08 -17.54
N LYS A 103 9.21 5.42 -18.09
CA LYS A 103 9.06 6.27 -19.29
C LYS A 103 8.91 7.76 -18.98
N GLY A 104 8.78 8.16 -17.71
CA GLY A 104 8.56 9.56 -17.31
C GLY A 104 7.19 10.10 -17.74
N LEU A 105 6.17 9.24 -17.70
CA LEU A 105 4.78 9.58 -18.02
C LEU A 105 4.03 10.04 -16.76
N PRO A 106 2.91 10.77 -16.91
CA PRO A 106 2.11 11.21 -15.76
C PRO A 106 1.36 10.05 -15.09
N ASN A 107 0.94 10.28 -13.84
CA ASN A 107 0.04 9.46 -13.02
C ASN A 107 0.64 8.26 -12.26
N ALA A 108 1.96 8.06 -12.25
CA ALA A 108 2.55 7.09 -11.33
C ALA A 108 2.40 7.56 -9.86
N LEU A 109 2.12 6.63 -8.95
CA LEU A 109 1.83 6.90 -7.54
C LEU A 109 2.49 5.86 -6.62
N ALA A 110 2.72 6.25 -5.36
CA ALA A 110 2.97 5.30 -4.27
C ALA A 110 1.76 5.31 -3.35
N VAL A 111 1.18 4.14 -3.06
CA VAL A 111 -0.12 4.02 -2.41
C VAL A 111 -0.04 3.08 -1.22
N VAL A 112 -0.66 3.48 -0.12
CA VAL A 112 -0.90 2.64 1.07
C VAL A 112 -2.31 2.89 1.56
N ALA A 113 -3.00 1.81 1.93
CA ALA A 113 -4.23 1.82 2.69
C ALA A 113 -4.06 0.96 3.95
N MET A 114 -4.65 1.41 5.05
CA MET A 114 -4.61 0.71 6.34
C MET A 114 -6.02 0.53 6.88
N ALA A 115 -6.27 -0.63 7.45
CA ALA A 115 -7.52 -0.95 8.12
C ALA A 115 -7.26 -1.73 9.40
N GLU A 116 -8.23 -1.76 10.30
CA GLU A 116 -8.25 -2.76 11.36
C GLU A 116 -8.24 -4.16 10.76
N HIS A 117 -7.76 -5.14 11.52
CA HIS A 117 -7.63 -6.52 11.05
C HIS A 117 -8.98 -7.07 10.51
N GLY A 118 -8.95 -7.60 9.28
CA GLY A 118 -10.13 -8.07 8.55
C GLY A 118 -10.90 -6.98 7.79
N GLY A 119 -10.39 -5.74 7.74
CA GLY A 119 -11.06 -4.61 7.10
C GLY A 119 -10.91 -4.54 5.58
N PHE A 120 -10.06 -5.38 4.98
CA PHE A 120 -9.92 -5.50 3.53
C PHE A 120 -10.56 -6.77 3.00
N LEU A 121 -11.08 -6.70 1.77
CA LEU A 121 -11.38 -7.89 1.00
C LEU A 121 -10.07 -8.60 0.65
N ASN A 122 -9.96 -9.89 0.99
CA ASN A 122 -8.87 -10.75 0.53
C ASN A 122 -9.07 -11.05 -0.95
N ALA A 123 -8.62 -10.14 -1.81
CA ALA A 123 -8.73 -10.27 -3.25
C ALA A 123 -7.58 -11.13 -3.81
N PRO A 124 -7.87 -12.12 -4.67
CA PRO A 124 -6.84 -12.80 -5.43
C PRO A 124 -6.27 -11.88 -6.53
N ASP A 125 -5.07 -12.20 -7.03
CA ASP A 125 -4.47 -11.48 -8.14
C ASP A 125 -5.15 -11.83 -9.48
N VAL A 126 -6.26 -11.16 -9.76
CA VAL A 126 -7.10 -11.34 -10.96
C VAL A 126 -7.66 -10.01 -11.42
N TYR A 127 -8.16 -9.99 -12.66
CA TYR A 127 -8.92 -8.84 -13.17
C TYR A 127 -10.22 -8.61 -12.38
N MET A 128 -10.64 -7.35 -12.31
CA MET A 128 -11.87 -6.93 -11.66
C MET A 128 -12.51 -5.80 -12.47
N ASP A 129 -13.76 -5.98 -12.85
CA ASP A 129 -14.58 -4.90 -13.44
C ASP A 129 -14.91 -3.88 -12.35
N LYS A 130 -14.64 -2.60 -12.65
CA LYS A 130 -14.78 -1.50 -11.68
C LYS A 130 -15.58 -0.37 -12.30
N ILE A 131 -16.61 0.07 -11.59
CA ILE A 131 -17.33 1.32 -11.82
C ILE A 131 -17.28 2.14 -10.54
N ALA A 132 -16.86 3.40 -10.63
CA ALA A 132 -16.69 4.27 -9.47
C ALA A 132 -17.18 5.68 -9.79
N VAL A 133 -17.86 6.30 -8.82
CA VAL A 133 -18.34 7.69 -8.88
C VAL A 133 -18.02 8.43 -7.58
N GLY A 134 -17.98 9.76 -7.65
CA GLY A 134 -17.77 10.62 -6.49
C GLY A 134 -18.99 10.70 -5.56
N GLY A 135 -18.79 11.32 -4.40
CA GLY A 135 -19.86 11.52 -3.41
C GLY A 135 -20.91 12.56 -3.84
N GLY A 136 -22.07 12.53 -3.18
CA GLY A 136 -23.17 13.48 -3.40
C GLY A 136 -24.16 13.07 -4.52
N LEU A 137 -23.98 11.89 -5.10
CA LEU A 137 -24.92 11.30 -6.06
C LEU A 137 -25.95 10.41 -5.36
N PRO A 138 -27.11 10.14 -6.00
CA PRO A 138 -28.10 9.19 -5.47
C PRO A 138 -27.52 7.78 -5.30
N GLU A 139 -28.02 7.03 -4.31
CA GLU A 139 -27.73 5.60 -4.17
C GLU A 139 -28.20 4.83 -5.42
N GLY A 140 -27.46 3.79 -5.81
CA GLY A 140 -27.80 2.96 -6.97
C GLY A 140 -27.60 3.63 -8.33
N VAL A 141 -26.84 4.74 -8.42
CA VAL A 141 -26.55 5.43 -9.69
C VAL A 141 -25.63 4.65 -10.63
N VAL A 142 -24.88 3.69 -10.11
CA VAL A 142 -23.99 2.81 -10.88
C VAL A 142 -24.32 1.35 -10.59
N ASP A 143 -24.25 0.54 -11.64
CA ASP A 143 -24.43 -0.91 -11.64
C ASP A 143 -23.43 -1.52 -12.63
N LEU A 144 -22.91 -2.71 -12.34
CA LEU A 144 -21.99 -3.45 -13.22
C LEU A 144 -22.72 -4.44 -14.13
N ASP A 145 -23.97 -4.79 -13.81
CA ASP A 145 -24.80 -5.70 -14.60
C ASP A 145 -25.39 -5.05 -15.88
#